data_AF-A0A935T2S8-F1
#
_entry.id   AF-A0A935T2S8-F1
#
_cell.length_a   1.000
_cell.length_b   1.000
_cell.length_c   1.000
_cell.angle_alpha   90.00
_cell.angle_beta   90.00
_cell.angle_gamma   90.00
#
_symmetry.space_group_name_H-M   'P 1'
#
loop_
_entity.id
_entity.type
_entity.pdbx_description
1 polymer ?
#
loop_
_entity_poly.entity_id
_entity_poly.type
_entity_poly.pdbx_seq_one_letter_code
_entity_poly.pdbx_strand_id
1 'polypeptide(L)' 'MRCVLCGAPNDCAQAAKGDATAGSGPAEPCWCVGRSFPSALLARATAADGGAACVCRRCLAEAEAEATEATRMTGG' A
#
# COMPACT_ATOMS: atom_id res chain seq x y z
N MET A 1 9.43 6.74 6.54
CA MET A 1 8.26 6.20 5.83
C MET A 1 8.08 4.73 6.17
N ARG A 2 6.94 4.36 6.79
CA ARG A 2 6.68 3.01 7.30
C ARG A 2 5.30 2.53 6.87
N CYS A 3 5.20 1.24 6.61
CA CYS A 3 3.95 0.55 6.31
C CYS A 3 3.06 0.58 7.54
N VAL A 4 1.80 0.99 7.36
CA VAL A 4 0.82 1.01 8.46
C VAL A 4 0.59 -0.37 9.07
N LEU A 5 0.70 -1.44 8.27
CA LEU A 5 0.38 -2.79 8.71
C LEU A 5 1.55 -3.52 9.37
N CYS A 6 2.78 -3.25 8.95
CA CYS A 6 3.94 -4.05 9.38
C CYS A 6 5.16 -3.24 9.81
N GLY A 7 5.10 -1.91 9.78
CA GLY A 7 6.19 -1.03 10.22
C GLY A 7 7.45 -1.00 9.35
N ALA A 8 7.56 -1.88 8.34
CA ALA A 8 8.64 -1.92 7.36
C ALA A 8 8.57 -0.73 6.38
N PRO A 9 9.63 -0.42 5.60
CA PRO A 9 9.55 0.61 4.56
C PRO A 9 8.38 0.36 3.59
N ASN A 10 7.64 1.42 3.26
CA ASN A 10 6.50 1.36 2.32
C ASN A 10 6.83 1.89 0.91
N ASP A 11 8.06 2.35 0.69
CA ASP A 11 8.55 2.93 -0.57
C ASP A 11 7.66 4.03 -1.18
N CYS A 12 6.88 4.75 -0.36
CA CYS A 12 6.06 5.83 -0.90
C CYS A 12 6.91 7.09 -1.19
N ALA A 13 6.89 7.49 -2.47
CA ALA A 13 7.64 8.61 -3.00
C ALA A 13 7.09 9.98 -2.57
N GLN A 14 5.83 10.07 -2.13
CA GLN A 14 5.22 11.34 -1.71
C GLN A 14 5.84 11.88 -0.42
N ALA A 15 6.13 11.05 0.58
CA ALA A 15 6.77 11.57 1.80
C ALA A 15 8.30 11.67 1.70
N ALA A 16 8.91 11.19 0.60
CA ALA A 16 10.29 11.55 0.28
C ALA A 16 10.41 13.03 -0.15
N LYS A 17 9.29 13.67 -0.54
CA LYS A 17 9.18 15.10 -0.90
C LYS A 17 8.83 16.00 0.30
N GLY A 18 9.13 15.58 1.52
CA GLY A 18 8.84 16.33 2.74
C GLY A 18 9.68 17.59 2.96
N ASP A 19 10.55 17.96 2.02
CA ASP A 19 11.35 19.18 2.08
C ASP A 19 11.67 19.64 0.64
N ALA A 20 11.72 20.94 0.44
CA ALA A 20 11.91 21.65 -0.83
C ALA A 20 10.71 21.68 -1.81
N THR A 21 10.17 22.91 -1.92
CA THR A 21 10.17 23.64 -3.20
C THR A 21 11.34 23.22 -4.11
N ALA A 22 11.19 22.15 -4.88
CA ALA A 22 12.19 21.74 -5.86
C ALA A 22 11.57 20.94 -7.01
N GLY A 23 11.49 21.60 -8.16
CA GLY A 23 11.69 20.95 -9.45
C GLY A 23 10.43 20.56 -10.20
N SER A 24 10.08 21.41 -11.16
CA SER A 24 9.15 21.16 -12.27
C SER A 24 9.62 20.00 -13.16
N GLY A 25 9.44 18.75 -12.70
CA GLY A 25 9.64 17.53 -13.48
C GLY A 25 8.70 16.43 -12.99
N PRO A 26 8.27 15.48 -13.85
CA PRO A 26 7.33 14.45 -13.45
C PRO A 26 7.95 13.65 -12.31
N ALA A 27 7.35 13.76 -11.12
CA ALA A 27 7.66 12.84 -10.04
C ALA A 27 7.31 11.45 -10.55
N GLU A 28 8.28 10.54 -10.63
CA GLU A 28 7.98 9.14 -10.89
C GLU A 28 6.87 8.72 -9.89
N PRO A 29 5.74 8.20 -10.38
CA PRO A 29 4.61 7.91 -9.52
C PRO A 29 5.06 6.90 -8.46
N CYS A 30 4.51 7.00 -7.24
CA CYS A 30 4.76 5.98 -6.22
C CYS A 30 4.48 4.60 -6.83
N TRP A 31 5.26 3.57 -6.46
CA TRP A 31 5.09 2.22 -7.02
C TRP A 31 3.66 1.68 -6.89
N CYS A 32 2.90 2.16 -5.91
CA CYS A 32 1.53 1.77 -5.64
C CYS A 32 0.50 2.38 -6.60
N VAL A 33 0.85 3.43 -7.34
CA VAL A 33 -0.03 4.07 -8.32
C VAL A 33 -0.36 3.06 -9.42
N GLY A 34 -1.65 2.90 -9.72
CA GLY A 34 -2.14 1.93 -10.70
C GLY A 34 -2.23 0.48 -10.19
N ARG A 35 -1.92 0.22 -8.92
CA ARG A 35 -2.16 -1.09 -8.29
C ARG A 35 -3.54 -1.13 -7.65
N SER A 36 -4.22 -2.25 -7.82
CA SER A 36 -5.46 -2.57 -7.09
C SER A 36 -5.11 -3.19 -5.74
N PHE A 37 -5.81 -2.76 -4.69
CA PHE A 37 -5.65 -3.30 -3.35
C PHE A 37 -6.93 -4.06 -2.97
N PRO A 38 -6.83 -5.30 -2.45
CA PRO A 38 -8.00 -6.01 -1.94
C PRO A 38 -8.74 -5.19 -0.89
N SER A 39 -10.07 -5.21 -0.90
CA SER A 39 -10.90 -4.44 0.04
C SER A 39 -10.58 -4.77 1.50
N ALA A 40 -10.33 -6.05 1.81
CA ALA A 40 -9.92 -6.51 3.13
C ALA A 40 -8.56 -5.91 3.58
N LEU A 41 -7.63 -5.70 2.65
CA LEU A 41 -6.35 -5.04 2.94
C LEU A 41 -6.56 -3.56 3.25
N LEU A 42 -7.38 -2.87 2.45
CA LEU A 42 -7.72 -1.46 2.68
C LEU A 42 -8.44 -1.25 4.02
N ALA A 43 -9.38 -2.13 4.36
CA ALA A 43 -10.07 -2.08 5.65
C ALA A 43 -9.11 -2.23 6.83
N ARG A 44 -8.15 -3.17 6.76
CA ARG A 44 -7.08 -3.32 7.77
C ARG A 44 -6.22 -2.07 7.88
N ALA A 45 -5.82 -1.48 6.75
CA ALA A 45 -5.01 -0.27 6.74
C ALA A 45 -5.76 0.92 7.36
N THR A 46 -7.00 1.16 6.95
CA THR A 46 -7.85 2.22 7.51
C THR A 46 -8.12 2.03 9.00
N ALA A 47 -8.33 0.80 9.46
CA ALA A 47 -8.52 0.52 10.88
C ALA A 47 -7.28 0.82 11.73
N ALA A 48 -6.08 0.73 11.14
CA ALA A 48 -4.83 0.90 11.85
C ALA A 48 -4.44 2.37 12.07
N ASP A 49 -4.67 3.26 11.11
CA ASP A 49 -4.30 4.69 11.25
C ASP A 49 -5.25 5.69 10.58
N GLY A 50 -6.41 5.24 10.11
CA GLY A 50 -7.36 6.09 9.37
C GLY A 50 -6.98 6.33 7.90
N GLY A 51 -6.00 5.60 7.36
CA GLY A 51 -5.53 5.76 5.98
C GLY A 51 -4.43 6.82 5.82
N ALA A 52 -3.72 7.13 6.90
CA ALA A 52 -2.69 8.17 6.93
C ALA A 52 -1.35 7.70 6.34
N ALA A 53 -1.04 6.40 6.38
CA ALA A 53 0.20 5.84 5.85
C ALA A 53 -0.02 4.75 4.78
N CYS A 54 0.90 4.68 3.82
CA CYS A 54 0.83 3.72 2.72
C CYS A 54 1.15 2.29 3.18
N VAL A 55 0.56 1.31 2.49
CA VAL A 55 0.87 -0.12 2.60
C VAL A 55 2.08 -0.47 1.71
N CYS A 56 2.93 -1.42 2.13
CA CYS A 56 4.10 -1.85 1.36
C CYS A 56 3.77 -2.99 0.36
N ARG A 57 4.68 -3.23 -0.59
CA ARG A 57 4.59 -4.32 -1.59
C ARG A 57 4.36 -5.70 -0.98
N ARG A 58 5.03 -5.98 0.15
CA ARG A 58 4.91 -7.27 0.84
C ARG A 58 3.49 -7.52 1.34
N CYS A 59 2.91 -6.56 2.06
CA CYS A 59 1.56 -6.70 2.59
C CYS A 59 0.50 -6.71 1.48
N LEU A 60 0.76 -6.06 0.33
CA LEU A 60 -0.10 -6.23 -0.85
C LEU A 60 -0.05 -7.67 -1.37
N ALA A 61 1.14 -8.22 -1.58
CA ALA A 61 1.32 -9.59 -2.08
C ALA A 61 0.70 -10.64 -1.14
N GLU A 62 0.87 -10.48 0.18
CA GLU A 62 0.26 -11.35 1.19
C GLU A 62 -1.28 -11.32 1.08
N ALA A 63 -1.87 -10.13 0.95
CA ALA A 63 -3.32 -10.00 0.81
C ALA A 63 -3.86 -10.53 -0.53
N GLU A 64 -3.10 -10.40 -1.62
CA GLU A 64 -3.45 -10.99 -2.92
C GLU A 64 -3.47 -12.53 -2.83
N ALA A 65 -2.53 -13.14 -2.10
CA ALA A 65 -2.50 -14.57 -1.85
C ALA A 65 -3.69 -15.02 -0.97
N GLU A 66 -3.97 -14.32 0.13
CA GLU A 66 -5.13 -14.57 0.99
C GLU A 66 -6.45 -14.52 0.20
N ALA A 67 -6.63 -13.52 -0.66
CA ALA A 67 -7.84 -13.35 -1.47
C ALA A 67 -8.02 -14.48 -2.50
N THR A 68 -6.90 -14.97 -3.07
CA THR A 68 -6.90 -16.08 -4.01
C THR A 68 -7.32 -17.38 -3.32
N GLU A 69 -6.79 -17.64 -2.12
CA GLU A 69 -7.13 -18.83 -1.34
C GLU A 69 -8.58 -18.80 -0.85
N ALA A 70 -9.06 -17.65 -0.36
CA ALA A 70 -10.46 -17.46 0.02
C ALA A 70 -11.44 -17.74 -1.13
N THR A 71 -11.07 -17.36 -2.35
CA THR A 71 -11.85 -17.67 -3.56
C THR A 71 -11.87 -19.17 -3.86
N ARG A 72 -10.74 -19.86 -3.68
CA ARG A 72 -10.64 -21.32 -3.87
C ARG A 72 -11.50 -22.10 -2.87
N MET A 73 -11.59 -21.62 -1.63
CA MET A 73 -12.35 -22.29 -0.56
C MET A 73 -13.87 -22.12 -0.68
N THR A 74 -14.35 -21.10 -1.38
CA THR A 74 -15.78 -20.81 -1.53
C THR A 74 -16.41 -21.40 -2.79
N GLY A 75 -15.60 -21.96 -3.70
CA GLY A 75 -16.04 -22.54 -4.97
C GLY A 75 -16.07 -24.07 -5.03
N GLY A 76 -16.07 -24.77 -3.89
CA GLY A 76 -16.09 -26.24 -3.78
C GLY A 76 -17.43 -26.80 -3.32
#